data_AF-X0YE67-F1
#
_entry.id   AF-X0YE67-F1
#
_cell.length_a   1.000
_cell.length_b   1.000
_cell.length_c   1.000
_cell.angle_alpha   90.00
_cell.angle_beta   90.00
_cell.angle_gamma   90.00
#
_symmetry.space_group_name_H-M   'P 1'
#
loop_
_entity.id
_entity.type
_entity.pdbx_description
1 polymer ?
#
loop_
_entity_poly.entity_id
_entity_poly.type
_entity_poly.pdbx_seq_one_letter_code
_entity_poly.pdbx_strand_id
1 'polypeptide(L)' 'ELAESMESRAWGASEKRTNLYELKLRRADYILVLISVLMLLLAVYVWLYVSIPSLITLLSL' A
#
# COMPACT_ATOMS: atom_id res chain seq x y z
N GLU A 1 28.63 -22.35 17.26
CA GLU A 1 27.54 -22.21 18.25
C GLU A 1 26.18 -21.89 17.63
N LEU A 2 25.96 -20.73 16.98
CA LEU A 2 24.63 -20.42 16.43
C LEU A 2 24.17 -21.45 15.38
N ALA A 3 25.04 -21.83 14.44
CA ALA A 3 24.74 -22.86 13.44
C ALA A 3 24.42 -24.23 14.06
N GLU A 4 25.18 -24.64 15.08
CA GLU A 4 24.97 -25.89 15.82
C GLU A 4 23.64 -25.90 16.61
N SER A 5 23.27 -24.73 17.17
CA SER A 5 21.96 -24.54 17.81
C SER A 5 20.79 -24.58 16.81
N MET A 6 21.04 -24.24 15.54
CA MET A 6 20.05 -24.31 14.47
C MET A 6 19.93 -25.73 13.92
N GLU A 7 21.05 -26.41 13.69
CA GLU A 7 21.10 -27.81 13.24
C GLU A 7 20.49 -28.77 14.27
N SER A 8 20.73 -28.58 15.58
CA SER A 8 20.07 -29.35 16.65
C SER A 8 18.55 -29.17 16.67
N ARG A 9 18.03 -28.05 16.14
CA ARG A 9 16.60 -27.80 15.94
C ARG A 9 16.08 -28.25 14.57
N ALA A 10 16.86 -29.09 13.87
CA ALA A 10 16.57 -29.58 12.51
C ALA A 10 16.35 -28.46 11.49
N TRP A 11 16.97 -27.30 11.70
CA TRP A 11 16.89 -26.16 10.79
C TRP A 11 17.63 -26.49 9.49
N GLY A 12 16.88 -26.89 8.45
CA GLY A 12 17.43 -27.30 7.16
C GLY A 12 17.01 -28.69 6.71
N ALA A 13 16.32 -29.46 7.56
CA ALA A 13 15.85 -30.81 7.24
C ALA A 13 14.59 -30.85 6.33
N SER A 14 13.92 -29.72 6.13
CA SER A 14 12.76 -29.59 5.23
C SER A 14 12.85 -28.30 4.43
N GLU A 15 12.60 -28.38 3.13
CA GLU A 15 12.55 -27.22 2.23
C GLU A 15 11.33 -26.32 2.50
N LYS A 16 10.21 -26.90 2.97
CA LYS A 16 9.01 -26.14 3.32
C LYS A 16 9.17 -25.49 4.70
N ARG A 17 9.60 -24.24 4.70
CA ARG A 17 9.60 -23.37 5.89
C ARG A 17 8.19 -22.81 6.11
N THR A 18 7.61 -23.07 7.29
CA THR A 18 6.40 -22.38 7.73
C THR A 18 6.78 -21.02 8.31
N ASN A 19 6.24 -19.95 7.74
CA ASN A 19 6.48 -18.61 8.26
C ASN A 19 5.70 -18.41 9.56
N LEU A 20 6.41 -18.14 10.67
CA LEU A 20 5.79 -17.86 11.96
C LEU A 20 5.07 -16.49 11.99
N TYR A 21 5.47 -15.58 11.10
CA TYR A 21 4.93 -14.24 10.97
C TYR A 21 4.13 -14.12 9.67
N GLU A 22 2.82 -14.20 9.79
CA GLU A 22 1.90 -13.96 8.68
C GLU A 22 1.55 -12.47 8.59
N LEU A 23 1.64 -11.90 7.38
CA LEU A 23 1.21 -10.54 7.12
C LEU A 23 -0.33 -10.52 7.08
N LYS A 24 -0.96 -9.85 8.06
CA LYS A 24 -2.41 -9.69 8.12
C LYS A 24 -2.80 -8.28 7.72
N LEU A 25 -3.77 -8.18 6.80
CA LEU A 25 -4.42 -6.91 6.52
C LEU A 25 -5.16 -6.43 7.76
N ARG A 26 -4.78 -5.25 8.23
CA ARG A 26 -5.41 -4.60 9.38
C ARG A 26 -6.55 -3.72 8.86
N ARG A 27 -7.47 -3.37 9.75
CA ARG A 27 -8.60 -2.47 9.43
C ARG A 27 -8.13 -1.13 8.84
N ALA A 28 -6.96 -0.65 9.25
CA ALA A 28 -6.32 0.56 8.72
C ALA A 28 -6.01 0.44 7.21
N ASP A 29 -5.60 -0.75 6.74
CA ASP A 29 -5.27 -0.96 5.32
C ASP A 29 -6.52 -0.81 4.44
N TYR A 30 -7.67 -1.30 4.92
CA TYR A 30 -8.95 -1.11 4.23
C TYR A 30 -9.41 0.36 4.21
N ILE A 31 -9.20 1.09 5.30
CA ILE A 31 -9.50 2.53 5.36
C ILE A 31 -8.62 3.29 4.37
N LEU A 32 -7.33 2.95 4.28
CA LEU A 32 -6.41 3.56 3.33
C LEU A 32 -6.87 3.33 1.89
N VAL A 33 -7.22 2.09 1.54
CA VAL A 33 -7.76 1.77 0.21
C VAL A 33 -9.01 2.57 -0.09
N LEU A 34 -9.95 2.69 0.86
CA LEU A 34 -11.17 3.47 0.69
C LEU A 34 -10.87 4.95 0.41
N ILE A 35 -9.95 5.54 1.18
CA ILE A 35 -9.54 6.95 1.00
C ILE A 35 -8.87 7.14 -0.37
N SER A 36 -8.00 6.22 -0.78
CA SER A 36 -7.34 6.29 -2.09
C SER A 36 -8.34 6.24 -3.25
N VAL A 37 -9.35 5.37 -3.16
CA VAL A 37 -10.41 5.31 -4.18
C VAL A 37 -11.26 6.58 -4.18
N LEU A 38 -11.62 7.10 -3.01
CA LEU A 38 -12.40 8.34 -2.89
C LEU A 38 -11.65 9.55 -3.48
N MET A 39 -10.35 9.66 -3.20
CA MET A 39 -9.46 10.67 -3.78
C MET A 39 -9.43 10.58 -5.31
N LEU A 40 -9.32 9.36 -5.85
CA LEU A 40 -9.31 9.14 -7.30
C LEU A 40 -10.63 9.58 -7.95
N LEU A 41 -11.77 9.19 -7.36
CA LEU A 41 -13.08 9.59 -7.84
C LEU A 41 -13.26 11.12 -7.80
N LEU A 42 -12.80 11.76 -6.73
CA LEU A 42 -12.85 13.22 -6.60
C LEU A 42 -11.98 13.90 -7.67
N ALA A 43 -10.76 13.40 -7.91
CA ALA A 43 -9.89 13.93 -8.94
C ALA A 43 -10.51 13.82 -10.34
N VAL A 44 -11.09 12.66 -10.67
CA VAL A 44 -11.80 12.46 -11.94
C VAL A 44 -13.02 13.37 -12.06
N TYR A 45 -13.78 13.52 -10.98
CA TYR A 45 -14.94 14.41 -10.93
C TYR A 45 -14.53 15.87 -11.21
N VAL A 46 -13.49 16.36 -10.53
CA VAL A 46 -12.97 17.71 -10.77
C VAL A 46 -12.50 17.84 -12.21
N TRP A 47 -11.79 16.85 -12.75
CA TRP A 47 -11.29 16.89 -14.13
C TRP A 47 -12.40 16.97 -15.19
N LEU A 48 -13.52 16.28 -14.97
CA LEU A 48 -14.64 16.26 -15.92
C LEU A 48 -15.56 17.48 -15.81
N TYR A 49 -15.79 17.99 -14.59
CA TYR A 49 -16.83 18.99 -14.34
C TYR A 49 -16.30 20.38 -13.99
N VAL A 50 -15.02 20.54 -13.68
CA VAL A 50 -14.41 21.84 -13.38
C VAL A 50 -13.58 22.31 -14.56
N SER A 51 -14.11 23.29 -15.30
CA SER A 51 -13.34 24.03 -16.31
C SER A 51 -12.29 24.89 -15.60
N ILE A 52 -11.06 24.39 -15.52
CA ILE A 52 -9.94 25.15 -14.96
C ILE A 52 -9.54 26.24 -15.97
N PRO A 53 -9.73 27.54 -15.66
CA PRO A 53 -9.28 28.61 -16.54
C PRO A 53 -7.76 28.55 -16.68
N SER A 54 -7.23 28.86 -17.86
CA SER A 54 -5.79 28.84 -18.07
C SER A 54 -5.10 29.88 -17.18
N LEU A 55 -3.85 29.62 -16.79
CA LEU A 55 -3.07 30.55 -15.97
C LEU A 55 -2.98 31.96 -16.60
N ILE A 56 -3.04 32.01 -17.94
CA ILE A 56 -3.02 33.25 -18.72
C ILE A 56 -4.25 34.11 -18.43
N THR A 57 -5.44 33.50 -18.34
CA THR A 57 -6.68 34.21 -17.99
C THR A 57 -6.76 34.67 -16.54
N LEU A 58 -6.02 34.03 -15.63
CA LEU A 58 -5.94 34.43 -14.22
C LEU A 58 -4.95 35.56 -13.98
N LEU A 59 -3.83 35.57 -14.70
CA LEU A 59 -2.80 36.62 -14.62
C LEU A 59 -3.18 37.90 -15.36
N SER A 60 -4.19 37.85 -16.23
CA SER A 60 -4.72 39.02 -16.95
C SER A 60 -5.80 39.79 -16.19
N LEU A 61 -6.08 39.45 -14.93
CA LEU A 61 -7.06 40.10 -14.06
C LEU A 61 -6.42 41.14 -13.14
#